data_AF-A0A9E0QBB0-F1
#
_entry.id   AF-A0A9E0QBB0-F1
#
_cell.length_a   1.000
_cell.length_b   1.000
_cell.length_c   1.000
_cell.angle_alpha   90.00
_cell.angle_beta   90.00
_cell.angle_gamma   90.00
#
_symmetry.space_group_name_H-M   'P 1'
#
loop_
_entity.id
_entity.type
_entity.pdbx_description
1 polymer ?
#
loop_
_entity_poly.entity_id
_entity_poly.type
_entity_poly.pdbx_seq_one_letter_code
_entity_poly.pdbx_strand_id
1 'polypeptide(L)'
;MEEIKEDCGVALIRLLKPLEYYQEKYGTWMYPLNKLYLMMEKQHNRGQEGAGMACVKLNTQPGNEYMFRERAEGSNAITEIFDNVHKDYANIASDDVSNVEFAKANLPFAGELYMGHLRYSTTGKSGITYVHPFLRRNNWRAKNLCFCGNFNMTNVDEVFDKLTLQGQCPRIYSDTYIMLELMGHRLDREVERNFEIATTKGLTNTDITKFIEDNVKMSNVLKTTMADFDGGYVVCGVTGSGEMFSMRDPWGIRPAFYYKNDEIVVLASERPVLQTTFDLDSADVKELAPGAALLVKRDGECSVEQILQPKGDSACSFERIYFSRGSDSDIYNERKKLGEQLTEPILQAVNYDTAHTVFSYIPNTAEVAYYGMLNGFKRYLNDEKIKKIESLGHAPSHEELEDILHDYVRSEKIAWKDIKLRTFITEGNSRNDLASHVYDITYDSITPNEDNLVIIDDSIVRGTTLKKSILRILDRLHPKKMVVVSSAPQIRYPDYYGIDMPRLEEFCVFRATIALLKDRGMENVIRDTYNECKDELKKPKEEMDNVVRNIYKPFTIEEINHKIVEMLRPEGVTTPIEIVYQSIEGLHKAIPNHKGDWYFTGHFPTPGGTKLCNQAFVNYVESVEK
;
A
#
# COMPACT_ATOMS: atom_id res chain seq x y z
N MET A 1 11.19 10.34 17.20
CA MET A 1 12.08 10.44 16.03
C MET A 1 11.39 9.76 14.88
N GLU A 2 11.22 10.43 13.74
CA GLU A 2 10.29 9.98 12.70
C GLU A 2 10.98 9.02 11.70
N GLU A 3 10.57 7.75 11.77
CA GLU A 3 10.79 6.69 10.77
C GLU A 3 10.21 7.10 9.42
N ILE A 4 10.92 6.83 8.33
CA ILE A 4 10.43 7.07 6.97
C ILE A 4 9.35 6.03 6.67
N LYS A 5 8.07 6.44 6.73
CA LYS A 5 6.97 5.61 6.22
C LYS A 5 6.93 5.71 4.70
N GLU A 6 7.03 4.57 4.03
CA GLU A 6 7.11 4.47 2.59
C GLU A 6 6.03 3.54 2.03
N ASP A 7 5.08 4.15 1.32
CA ASP A 7 3.91 3.51 0.73
C ASP A 7 4.18 3.25 -0.76
N CYS A 8 5.20 2.43 -1.03
CA CYS A 8 5.91 2.44 -2.31
C CYS A 8 5.47 1.34 -3.29
N GLY A 9 5.71 1.59 -4.58
CA GLY A 9 5.62 0.60 -5.66
C GLY A 9 6.99 0.11 -6.07
N VAL A 10 7.20 -1.20 -6.22
CA VAL A 10 8.42 -1.79 -6.79
C VAL A 10 8.14 -2.44 -8.14
N ALA A 11 9.13 -2.41 -9.03
CA ALA A 11 9.08 -3.09 -10.32
C ALA A 11 10.47 -3.68 -10.62
N LEU A 12 10.54 -4.95 -11.00
CA LEU A 12 11.77 -5.62 -11.41
C LEU A 12 11.58 -6.35 -12.74
N ILE A 13 12.60 -6.30 -13.59
CA ILE A 13 12.66 -7.06 -14.85
C ILE A 13 14.06 -7.65 -15.02
N ARG A 14 14.13 -8.96 -15.26
CA ARG A 14 15.35 -9.70 -15.61
C ARG A 14 15.15 -10.41 -16.94
N LEU A 15 15.97 -10.08 -17.93
CA LEU A 15 15.97 -10.74 -19.24
C LEU A 15 16.77 -12.04 -19.24
N LEU A 16 16.16 -13.15 -19.62
CA LEU A 16 16.78 -14.48 -19.75
C LEU A 16 17.37 -14.75 -21.14
N LYS A 17 17.19 -13.82 -22.07
CA LYS A 17 17.74 -13.83 -23.43
C LYS A 17 18.60 -12.57 -23.65
N PRO A 18 19.58 -12.61 -24.57
CA PRO A 18 20.39 -11.44 -24.88
C PRO A 18 19.56 -10.38 -25.63
N LEU A 19 20.00 -9.12 -25.65
CA LEU A 19 19.24 -8.01 -26.23
C LEU A 19 18.90 -8.18 -27.72
N GLU A 20 19.72 -8.91 -28.47
CA GLU A 20 19.50 -9.25 -29.89
C GLU A 20 18.17 -9.96 -30.09
N TYR A 21 17.84 -10.90 -29.20
CA TYR A 21 16.59 -11.63 -29.26
C TYR A 21 15.37 -10.69 -29.19
N TYR A 22 15.45 -9.65 -28.35
CA TYR A 22 14.37 -8.69 -28.20
C TYR A 22 14.28 -7.73 -29.38
N GLN A 23 15.42 -7.33 -29.95
CA GLN A 23 15.47 -6.56 -31.19
C GLN A 23 14.82 -7.33 -32.34
N GLU A 24 15.14 -8.62 -32.49
CA GLU A 24 14.58 -9.48 -33.55
C GLU A 24 13.09 -9.77 -33.35
N LYS A 25 12.69 -10.14 -32.13
CA LYS A 25 11.31 -10.56 -31.84
C LYS A 25 10.33 -9.40 -31.68
N TYR A 26 10.74 -8.34 -30.98
CA TYR A 26 9.88 -7.21 -30.61
C TYR A 26 10.18 -5.92 -31.38
N GLY A 27 11.18 -5.94 -32.29
CA GLY A 27 11.59 -4.79 -33.07
C GLY A 27 12.42 -3.76 -32.29
N THR A 28 12.72 -4.01 -31.02
CA THR A 28 13.52 -3.10 -30.19
C THR A 28 14.25 -3.81 -29.04
N TRP A 29 15.54 -3.53 -28.86
CA TRP A 29 16.28 -3.92 -27.66
C TRP A 29 15.81 -3.18 -26.41
N MET A 30 15.13 -2.03 -26.56
CA MET A 30 14.56 -1.23 -25.45
C MET A 30 13.28 -1.86 -24.88
N TYR A 31 12.88 -3.05 -25.32
CA TYR A 31 11.76 -3.81 -24.77
C TYR A 31 11.64 -3.73 -23.22
N PRO A 32 12.68 -4.07 -22.41
CA PRO A 32 12.57 -3.98 -20.96
C PRO A 32 12.39 -2.55 -20.44
N LEU A 33 13.01 -1.54 -21.06
CA LEU A 33 12.86 -0.14 -20.67
C LEU A 33 11.41 0.32 -20.88
N ASN A 34 10.83 0.01 -22.04
CA ASN A 34 9.43 0.30 -22.34
C ASN A 34 8.46 -0.43 -21.40
N LYS A 35 8.75 -1.69 -21.05
CA LYS A 35 7.96 -2.45 -20.09
C LYS A 35 8.08 -1.89 -18.67
N LEU A 36 9.27 -1.44 -18.26
CA LEU A 36 9.48 -0.79 -16.97
C LEU A 36 8.66 0.50 -16.86
N TYR A 37 8.65 1.34 -17.91
CA TYR A 37 7.83 2.55 -17.96
C TYR A 37 6.35 2.21 -17.69
N LEU A 38 5.80 1.24 -18.42
CA LEU A 38 4.42 0.79 -18.25
C LEU A 38 4.16 0.25 -16.83
N MET A 39 5.08 -0.55 -16.27
CA MET A 39 4.94 -1.07 -14.90
C MET A 39 4.91 0.05 -13.86
N MET A 40 5.72 1.10 -14.05
CA MET A 40 5.78 2.23 -13.13
C MET A 40 4.51 3.10 -13.23
N GLU A 41 4.07 3.44 -14.44
CA GLU A 41 2.82 4.20 -14.67
C GLU A 41 1.59 3.45 -14.10
N LYS A 42 1.54 2.13 -14.27
CA LYS A 42 0.49 1.29 -13.68
C LYS A 42 0.61 1.13 -12.16
N GLN A 43 1.62 1.69 -11.52
CA GLN A 43 1.76 1.73 -10.05
C GLN A 43 1.77 3.16 -9.51
N HIS A 44 1.33 4.16 -10.28
CA HIS A 44 1.26 5.56 -9.83
C HIS A 44 0.37 5.79 -8.59
N ASN A 45 -0.56 4.86 -8.29
CA ASN A 45 -1.33 4.86 -7.05
C ASN A 45 -0.48 4.60 -5.79
N ARG A 46 0.73 4.05 -5.95
CA ARG A 46 1.70 3.74 -4.87
C ARG A 46 2.87 4.72 -4.82
N GLY A 47 2.75 5.91 -5.39
CA GLY A 47 3.81 6.90 -5.31
C GLY A 47 3.68 8.03 -6.30
N GLN A 48 3.60 9.24 -5.77
CA GLN A 48 3.50 10.49 -6.54
C GLN A 48 4.53 11.54 -6.09
N GLU A 49 5.36 11.21 -5.11
CA GLU A 49 6.35 12.15 -4.55
C GLU A 49 7.72 12.03 -5.18
N GLY A 50 8.01 10.89 -5.81
CA GLY A 50 9.25 10.67 -6.53
C GLY A 50 9.28 9.30 -7.17
N ALA A 51 10.19 9.13 -8.12
CA ALA A 51 10.39 7.87 -8.82
C ALA A 51 11.87 7.70 -9.13
N GLY A 52 12.29 6.45 -9.28
CA GLY A 52 13.62 6.14 -9.75
C GLY A 52 13.68 4.81 -10.45
N MET A 53 14.73 4.66 -11.25
CA MET A 53 15.05 3.41 -11.91
C MET A 53 16.54 3.12 -11.88
N ALA A 54 16.89 1.85 -12.01
CA ALA A 54 18.25 1.39 -12.19
C ALA A 54 18.32 0.32 -13.28
N CYS A 55 19.48 0.21 -13.92
CA CYS A 55 19.76 -0.79 -14.93
C CYS A 55 21.17 -1.37 -14.76
N VAL A 56 21.33 -2.69 -14.96
CA VAL A 56 22.63 -3.37 -14.93
C VAL A 56 22.88 -4.09 -16.24
N LYS A 57 24.06 -3.86 -16.81
CA LYS A 57 24.62 -4.58 -17.95
C LYS A 57 25.49 -5.75 -17.47
N LEU A 58 25.24 -6.95 -17.99
CA LEU A 58 25.95 -8.16 -17.52
C LEU A 58 27.40 -8.24 -18.04
N ASN A 59 27.65 -7.83 -19.28
CA ASN A 59 28.88 -8.14 -20.01
C ASN A 59 29.68 -6.88 -20.39
N THR A 60 29.74 -5.89 -19.50
CA THR A 60 30.50 -4.66 -19.72
C THR A 60 32.00 -4.87 -19.58
N GLN A 61 32.77 -4.26 -20.49
CA GLN A 61 34.24 -4.26 -20.45
C GLN A 61 34.78 -3.29 -19.39
N PRO A 62 35.90 -3.61 -18.72
CA PRO A 62 36.56 -2.69 -17.78
C PRO A 62 36.79 -1.30 -18.39
N GLY A 63 36.61 -0.26 -17.57
CA GLY A 63 36.68 1.15 -18.00
C GLY A 63 35.35 1.75 -18.45
N ASN A 64 34.27 0.98 -18.49
CA ASN A 64 32.93 1.44 -18.85
C ASN A 64 31.95 1.28 -17.68
N GLU A 65 30.98 2.19 -17.57
CA GLU A 65 29.89 2.09 -16.60
C GLU A 65 28.95 0.94 -16.97
N TYR A 66 28.50 0.19 -15.96
CA TYR A 66 27.62 -0.97 -16.15
C TYR A 66 26.37 -0.91 -15.27
N MET A 67 26.34 -0.04 -14.25
CA MET A 67 25.22 0.12 -13.35
C MET A 67 24.75 1.58 -13.35
N PHE A 68 23.59 1.79 -13.95
CA PHE A 68 22.98 3.10 -14.16
C PHE A 68 21.86 3.33 -13.16
N ARG A 69 21.64 4.59 -12.78
CA ARG A 69 20.54 4.97 -11.89
C ARG A 69 20.08 6.40 -12.19
N GLU A 70 18.78 6.54 -12.42
CA GLU A 70 18.08 7.82 -12.57
C GLU A 70 17.01 7.97 -11.51
N ARG A 71 16.80 9.20 -11.03
CA ARG A 71 15.81 9.52 -9.99
C ARG A 71 15.27 10.93 -10.21
N ALA A 72 14.00 11.13 -9.89
CA ALA A 72 13.34 12.43 -9.92
C ALA A 72 12.32 12.56 -8.79
N GLU A 73 11.95 13.81 -8.49
CA GLU A 73 10.96 14.15 -7.46
C GLU A 73 9.67 14.69 -8.10
N GLY A 74 8.57 14.61 -7.36
CA GLY A 74 7.27 15.15 -7.75
C GLY A 74 6.41 14.22 -8.62
N SER A 75 5.21 14.70 -8.95
CA SER A 75 4.18 13.90 -9.61
C SER A 75 4.53 13.48 -11.04
N ASN A 76 5.48 14.16 -11.68
CA ASN A 76 5.93 13.88 -13.03
C ASN A 76 7.28 13.12 -13.05
N ALA A 77 7.72 12.61 -11.89
CA ALA A 77 9.03 11.98 -11.75
C ALA A 77 9.24 10.80 -12.71
N ILE A 78 8.19 10.03 -13.01
CA ILE A 78 8.27 8.92 -13.99
C ILE A 78 8.62 9.50 -15.37
N THR A 79 7.86 10.47 -15.87
CA THR A 79 8.15 11.11 -17.16
C THR A 79 9.57 11.67 -17.20
N GLU A 80 10.00 12.35 -16.13
CA GLU A 80 11.32 12.97 -16.06
C GLU A 80 12.48 11.95 -16.14
N ILE A 81 12.43 10.85 -15.38
CA ILE A 81 13.51 9.85 -15.41
C ILE A 81 13.64 9.18 -16.79
N PHE A 82 12.52 8.91 -17.47
CA PHE A 82 12.53 8.29 -18.80
C PHE A 82 12.94 9.29 -19.88
N ASP A 83 12.48 10.55 -19.80
CA ASP A 83 12.92 11.62 -20.69
C ASP A 83 14.43 11.86 -20.59
N ASN A 84 15.00 11.80 -19.39
CA ASN A 84 16.45 11.96 -19.19
C ASN A 84 17.24 10.84 -19.88
N VAL A 85 16.77 9.60 -19.80
CA VAL A 85 17.39 8.48 -20.53
C VAL A 85 17.26 8.65 -22.05
N HIS A 86 16.10 9.07 -22.54
CA HIS A 86 15.92 9.31 -23.97
C HIS A 86 16.72 10.51 -24.51
N LYS A 87 16.98 11.53 -23.69
CA LYS A 87 17.85 12.67 -24.06
C LYS A 87 19.27 12.22 -24.38
N ASP A 88 19.80 11.23 -23.67
CA ASP A 88 21.13 10.67 -23.94
C ASP A 88 21.19 9.99 -25.32
N TYR A 89 20.05 9.58 -25.86
CA TYR A 89 19.96 8.93 -27.18
C TYR A 89 19.70 9.93 -28.31
N ALA A 90 19.18 11.12 -28.01
CA ALA A 90 18.64 12.05 -29.01
C ALA A 90 19.67 12.55 -30.04
N ASN A 91 20.95 12.59 -29.69
CA ASN A 91 22.03 13.06 -30.56
C ASN A 91 22.75 11.93 -31.33
N ILE A 92 22.24 10.70 -31.25
CA ILE A 92 22.85 9.51 -31.85
C ILE A 92 22.05 9.13 -33.10
N ALA A 93 22.74 8.71 -34.16
CA ALA A 93 22.07 8.31 -35.40
C ALA A 93 21.10 7.15 -35.14
N SER A 94 19.92 7.17 -35.77
CA SER A 94 18.86 6.17 -35.55
C SER A 94 19.34 4.73 -35.83
N ASP A 95 20.22 4.56 -36.82
CA ASP A 95 20.80 3.26 -37.16
C ASP A 95 21.74 2.75 -36.07
N ASP A 96 22.49 3.65 -35.42
CA ASP A 96 23.37 3.31 -34.29
C ASP A 96 22.56 2.99 -33.03
N VAL A 97 21.47 3.74 -32.77
CA VAL A 97 20.55 3.44 -31.67
C VAL A 97 19.89 2.06 -31.85
N SER A 98 19.58 1.67 -33.09
CA SER A 98 18.96 0.38 -33.39
C SER A 98 19.97 -0.78 -33.44
N ASN A 99 21.26 -0.48 -33.49
CA ASN A 99 22.33 -1.48 -33.48
C ASN A 99 22.59 -1.96 -32.05
N VAL A 100 22.29 -3.23 -31.78
CA VAL A 100 22.38 -3.81 -30.44
C VAL A 100 23.81 -3.84 -29.88
N GLU A 101 24.81 -4.13 -30.72
CA GLU A 101 26.21 -4.14 -30.30
C GLU A 101 26.69 -2.73 -29.93
N PHE A 102 26.30 -1.73 -30.72
CA PHE A 102 26.57 -0.34 -30.39
C PHE A 102 25.85 0.07 -29.09
N ALA A 103 24.59 -0.32 -28.93
CA ALA A 103 23.78 -0.01 -27.75
C ALA A 103 24.41 -0.57 -26.47
N LYS A 104 24.78 -1.85 -26.48
CA LYS A 104 25.44 -2.51 -25.34
C LYS A 104 26.74 -1.79 -24.94
N ALA A 105 27.54 -1.40 -25.92
CA ALA A 105 28.83 -0.76 -25.67
C ALA A 105 28.69 0.69 -25.19
N ASN A 106 27.81 1.49 -25.81
CA ASN A 106 27.86 2.95 -25.71
C ASN A 106 26.65 3.59 -25.03
N LEU A 107 25.47 2.96 -25.07
CA LEU A 107 24.24 3.59 -24.59
C LEU A 107 24.01 3.30 -23.11
N PRO A 108 23.72 4.32 -22.27
CA PRO A 108 23.29 4.07 -20.90
C PRO A 108 21.97 3.30 -20.89
N PHE A 109 21.69 2.56 -19.82
CA PHE A 109 20.46 1.76 -19.68
C PHE A 109 20.21 0.67 -20.74
N ALA A 110 21.18 0.32 -21.60
CA ALA A 110 21.10 -0.85 -22.49
C ALA A 110 21.59 -2.13 -21.81
N GLY A 111 20.82 -2.67 -20.85
CA GLY A 111 21.19 -3.80 -20.01
C GLY A 111 20.09 -4.85 -19.86
N GLU A 112 20.36 -5.88 -19.05
CA GLU A 112 19.50 -7.06 -18.91
C GLU A 112 18.75 -7.13 -17.57
N LEU A 113 19.05 -6.22 -16.64
CA LEU A 113 18.40 -6.09 -15.35
C LEU A 113 17.84 -4.68 -15.22
N TYR A 114 16.59 -4.57 -14.81
CA TYR A 114 15.95 -3.29 -14.52
C TYR A 114 15.23 -3.34 -13.18
N MET A 115 15.25 -2.19 -12.53
CA MET A 115 14.55 -1.93 -11.29
C MET A 115 13.87 -0.58 -11.38
N GLY A 116 12.62 -0.50 -10.96
CA GLY A 116 11.84 0.72 -10.81
C GLY A 116 11.29 0.82 -9.40
N HIS A 117 11.15 2.06 -8.92
CA HIS A 117 10.54 2.35 -7.64
C HIS A 117 9.71 3.63 -7.72
N LEU A 118 8.53 3.61 -7.10
CA LEU A 118 7.70 4.79 -6.88
C LEU A 118 7.62 5.07 -5.39
N ARG A 119 7.88 6.32 -5.02
CA ARG A 119 7.91 6.76 -3.63
C ARG A 119 6.63 7.50 -3.26
N TYR A 120 6.09 7.10 -2.12
CA TYR A 120 5.09 7.85 -1.37
C TYR A 120 5.65 8.04 0.03
N SER A 121 5.87 9.27 0.48
CA SER A 121 6.42 9.56 1.81
C SER A 121 5.51 10.51 2.57
N THR A 122 5.30 10.24 3.85
CA THR A 122 4.32 11.01 4.64
C THR A 122 4.92 11.65 5.88
N THR A 123 6.22 11.43 6.06
CA THR A 123 7.04 12.08 7.09
C THR A 123 7.40 13.52 6.76
N GLY A 124 6.96 14.05 5.62
CA GLY A 124 7.36 15.37 5.11
C GLY A 124 8.83 15.45 4.69
N LYS A 125 9.59 14.35 4.72
CA LYS A 125 10.97 14.29 4.22
C LYS A 125 10.98 14.26 2.69
N SER A 126 11.23 15.42 2.10
CA SER A 126 11.49 15.59 0.68
C SER A 126 13.00 15.54 0.38
N GLY A 127 13.33 15.39 -0.89
CA GLY A 127 14.70 15.37 -1.37
C GLY A 127 15.05 14.08 -2.07
N ILE A 128 15.77 14.22 -3.19
CA ILE A 128 16.29 13.15 -4.02
C ILE A 128 17.11 12.11 -3.24
N THR A 129 17.67 12.48 -2.09
CA THR A 129 18.40 11.56 -1.20
C THR A 129 17.55 10.44 -0.63
N TYR A 130 16.24 10.64 -0.51
CA TYR A 130 15.29 9.63 -0.02
C TYR A 130 14.59 8.87 -1.15
N VAL A 131 14.81 9.26 -2.41
CA VAL A 131 14.22 8.56 -3.56
C VAL A 131 15.06 7.32 -3.87
N HIS A 132 14.41 6.17 -3.87
CA HIS A 132 14.99 4.90 -4.32
C HIS A 132 15.16 4.88 -5.85
N PRO A 133 15.98 3.99 -6.43
CA PRO A 133 16.84 3.02 -5.75
C PRO A 133 18.09 3.62 -5.07
N PHE A 134 18.54 2.99 -4.00
CA PHE A 134 19.82 3.28 -3.37
C PHE A 134 20.93 2.48 -4.04
N LEU A 135 22.14 3.03 -4.03
CA LEU A 135 23.27 2.46 -4.76
C LEU A 135 24.52 2.44 -3.88
N ARG A 136 25.08 1.24 -3.69
CA ARG A 136 26.37 1.00 -3.07
C ARG A 136 27.38 0.61 -4.15
N ARG A 137 28.44 1.40 -4.29
CA ARG A 137 29.47 1.22 -5.33
C ARG A 137 30.75 0.60 -4.80
N ASN A 138 31.40 -0.21 -5.65
CA ASN A 138 32.68 -0.86 -5.38
C ASN A 138 33.41 -1.14 -6.71
N ASN A 139 34.74 -1.26 -6.70
CA ASN A 139 35.48 -1.59 -7.93
C ASN A 139 35.25 -3.04 -8.40
N TRP A 140 34.84 -3.93 -7.49
CA TRP A 140 34.47 -5.30 -7.83
C TRP A 140 32.97 -5.37 -8.09
N ARG A 141 32.56 -5.73 -9.32
CA ARG A 141 31.15 -5.79 -9.73
C ARG A 141 30.27 -6.58 -8.76
N ALA A 142 30.76 -7.73 -8.29
CA ALA A 142 30.06 -8.59 -7.34
C ALA A 142 29.79 -7.96 -5.96
N LYS A 143 30.43 -6.83 -5.62
CA LYS A 143 30.23 -6.08 -4.37
C LYS A 143 29.32 -4.85 -4.54
N ASN A 144 28.86 -4.58 -5.76
CA ASN A 144 27.95 -3.47 -6.03
C ASN A 144 26.52 -3.93 -5.80
N LEU A 145 25.72 -3.09 -5.16
CA LEU A 145 24.33 -3.36 -4.82
C LEU A 145 23.47 -2.15 -5.14
N CYS A 146 22.44 -2.36 -5.94
CA CYS A 146 21.32 -1.44 -6.07
C CYS A 146 20.11 -2.01 -5.34
N PHE A 147 19.46 -1.18 -4.52
CA PHE A 147 18.46 -1.63 -3.54
C PHE A 147 17.23 -0.72 -3.56
N CYS A 148 16.05 -1.32 -3.53
CA CYS A 148 14.81 -0.61 -3.26
C CYS A 148 13.82 -1.48 -2.47
N GLY A 149 12.71 -0.92 -2.01
CA GLY A 149 11.66 -1.73 -1.40
C GLY A 149 10.43 -0.95 -1.00
N ASN A 150 9.39 -1.68 -0.63
CA ASN A 150 8.20 -1.17 0.04
C ASN A 150 8.22 -1.71 1.46
N PHE A 151 8.63 -0.89 2.43
CA PHE A 151 8.83 -1.35 3.80
C PHE A 151 8.72 -0.25 4.84
N ASN A 152 8.43 -0.67 6.07
CA ASN A 152 8.75 0.07 7.29
C ASN A 152 9.24 -0.92 8.35
N MET A 153 10.36 -0.59 8.99
CA MET A 153 10.98 -1.40 10.03
C MET A 153 10.61 -0.86 11.41
N THR A 154 10.18 -1.73 12.32
CA THR A 154 9.72 -1.37 13.67
C THR A 154 10.79 -1.52 14.76
N ASN A 155 12.02 -1.90 14.38
CA ASN A 155 13.14 -2.10 15.31
C ASN A 155 14.48 -1.56 14.78
N VAL A 156 14.45 -0.43 14.07
CA VAL A 156 15.65 0.20 13.51
C VAL A 156 16.68 0.53 14.59
N ASP A 157 16.22 0.90 15.79
CA ASP A 157 17.04 1.14 16.98
C ASP A 157 17.88 -0.07 17.36
N GLU A 158 17.26 -1.25 17.47
CA GLU A 158 17.95 -2.47 17.86
C GLU A 158 18.95 -2.93 16.80
N VAL A 159 18.58 -2.85 15.52
CA VAL A 159 19.50 -3.20 14.42
C VAL A 159 20.69 -2.25 14.43
N PHE A 160 20.46 -0.95 14.63
CA PHE A 160 21.53 0.04 14.73
C PHE A 160 22.48 -0.25 15.90
N ASP A 161 21.94 -0.53 17.08
CA ASP A 161 22.74 -0.89 18.27
C ASP A 161 23.56 -2.16 18.03
N LYS A 162 22.98 -3.16 17.38
CA LYS A 162 23.69 -4.40 17.00
C LYS A 162 24.85 -4.12 16.04
N LEU A 163 24.67 -3.24 15.06
CA LEU A 163 25.73 -2.88 14.11
C LEU A 163 26.86 -2.10 14.77
N THR A 164 26.53 -1.16 15.67
CA THR A 164 27.54 -0.37 16.39
C THR A 164 28.34 -1.22 17.38
N LEU A 165 27.71 -2.20 18.04
CA LEU A 165 28.39 -3.19 18.87
C LEU A 165 29.38 -4.07 18.08
N GLN A 166 29.15 -4.27 16.78
CA GLN A 166 30.08 -4.97 15.87
C GLN A 166 31.23 -4.07 15.39
N GLY A 167 31.27 -2.80 15.80
CA GLY A 167 32.28 -1.83 15.38
C GLY A 167 31.95 -1.08 14.08
N GLN A 168 30.74 -1.20 13.55
CA GLN A 168 30.31 -0.37 12.43
C GLN A 168 29.98 1.05 12.89
N CYS A 169 30.15 2.03 12.00
CA CYS A 169 29.75 3.42 12.23
C CYS A 169 28.75 3.84 11.14
N PRO A 170 27.45 3.50 11.27
CA PRO A 170 26.46 3.84 10.27
C PRO A 170 26.33 5.37 10.17
N ARG A 171 26.43 5.90 8.95
CA ARG A 171 26.47 7.35 8.71
C ARG A 171 25.12 8.04 8.87
N ILE A 172 24.04 7.31 8.64
CA ILE A 172 22.67 7.82 8.60
C ILE A 172 21.78 6.86 9.38
N TYR A 173 21.02 7.40 10.32
CA TYR A 173 20.02 6.66 11.07
C TYR A 173 18.70 6.62 10.26
N SER A 174 18.61 5.64 9.38
CA SER A 174 17.41 5.33 8.59
C SER A 174 17.42 3.84 8.27
N ASP A 175 16.26 3.22 8.39
CA ASP A 175 15.96 1.85 7.95
C ASP A 175 16.59 1.49 6.61
N THR A 176 16.41 2.31 5.58
CA THR A 176 16.90 2.05 4.22
C THR A 176 18.42 2.03 4.15
N TYR A 177 19.08 3.01 4.78
CA TYR A 177 20.55 3.08 4.80
C TYR A 177 21.18 1.96 5.63
N ILE A 178 20.60 1.69 6.80
CA ILE A 178 21.03 0.61 7.69
C ILE A 178 20.91 -0.74 6.98
N MET A 179 19.79 -0.96 6.28
CA MET A 179 19.59 -2.18 5.50
C MET A 179 20.54 -2.29 4.31
N LEU A 180 20.73 -1.21 3.53
CA LEU A 180 21.67 -1.19 2.40
C LEU A 180 23.10 -1.54 2.87
N GLU A 181 23.58 -0.93 3.94
CA GLU A 181 24.94 -1.15 4.45
C GLU A 181 25.10 -2.55 5.03
N LEU A 182 24.14 -3.03 5.83
CA LEU A 182 24.18 -4.40 6.36
C LEU A 182 24.14 -5.43 5.22
N MET A 183 23.25 -5.26 4.25
CA MET A 183 23.16 -6.16 3.09
C MET A 183 24.42 -6.10 2.23
N GLY A 184 24.96 -4.91 2.00
CA GLY A 184 26.23 -4.72 1.32
C GLY A 184 27.40 -5.40 2.05
N HIS A 185 27.44 -5.31 3.38
CA HIS A 185 28.43 -6.03 4.18
C HIS A 185 28.28 -7.55 4.06
N ARG A 186 27.05 -8.08 4.08
CA ARG A 186 26.80 -9.52 3.86
C ARG A 186 27.17 -9.96 2.45
N LEU A 187 26.92 -9.11 1.45
CA LEU A 187 27.36 -9.35 0.07
C LEU A 187 28.89 -9.41 -0.02
N ASP A 188 29.61 -8.50 0.65
CA ASP A 188 31.08 -8.54 0.68
C ASP A 188 31.63 -9.84 1.29
N ARG A 189 30.97 -10.38 2.33
CA ARG A 189 31.32 -11.66 2.94
C ARG A 189 31.04 -12.84 2.02
N GLU A 190 29.94 -12.81 1.27
CA GLU A 190 29.63 -13.81 0.25
C GLU A 190 30.65 -13.81 -0.90
N VAL A 191 31.09 -12.63 -1.32
CA VAL A 191 32.16 -12.48 -2.30
C VAL A 191 33.50 -13.02 -1.77
N GLU A 192 33.83 -12.74 -0.51
CA GLU A 192 35.04 -13.27 0.14
C GLU A 192 35.01 -14.81 0.23
N ARG A 193 33.87 -15.38 0.61
CA ARG A 193 33.66 -16.84 0.64
C ARG A 193 33.95 -17.46 -0.73
N ASN A 194 33.48 -16.84 -1.81
CA ASN A 194 33.75 -17.32 -3.17
C ASN A 194 35.21 -17.13 -3.57
N PHE A 195 35.88 -16.07 -3.13
CA PHE A 195 37.31 -15.85 -3.35
C PHE A 195 38.18 -16.94 -2.70
N GLU A 196 37.89 -17.32 -1.45
CA GLU A 196 38.58 -18.40 -0.75
C GLU A 196 38.41 -19.75 -1.46
N ILE A 197 37.20 -20.04 -1.93
CA ILE A 197 36.90 -21.26 -2.70
C ILE A 197 37.65 -21.26 -4.03
N ALA A 198 37.64 -20.14 -4.76
CA ALA A 198 38.35 -20.00 -6.03
C ALA A 198 39.86 -20.23 -5.85
N THR A 199 40.44 -19.65 -4.80
CA THR A 199 41.86 -19.77 -4.48
C THR A 199 42.22 -21.21 -4.10
N THR A 200 41.37 -21.88 -3.33
CA THR A 200 41.55 -23.31 -2.98
C THR A 200 41.49 -24.22 -4.21
N LYS A 201 40.72 -23.83 -5.23
CA LYS A 201 40.68 -24.50 -6.54
C LYS A 201 41.88 -24.18 -7.45
N GLY A 202 42.80 -23.33 -7.00
CA GLY A 202 43.97 -22.91 -7.78
C GLY A 202 43.67 -21.91 -8.89
N LEU A 203 42.49 -21.27 -8.88
CA LEU A 203 42.16 -20.20 -9.84
C LEU A 203 43.02 -18.96 -9.57
N THR A 204 43.34 -18.20 -10.62
CA THR A 204 44.15 -16.98 -10.51
C THR A 204 43.59 -15.85 -11.37
N ASN A 205 43.96 -14.60 -11.06
CA ASN A 205 43.61 -13.42 -11.86
C ASN A 205 42.11 -13.33 -12.19
N THR A 206 41.77 -13.14 -13.47
CA THR A 206 40.39 -12.98 -13.95
C THR A 206 39.53 -14.23 -13.76
N ASP A 207 40.13 -15.43 -13.65
CA ASP A 207 39.39 -16.66 -13.41
C ASP A 207 38.74 -16.67 -12.02
N ILE A 208 39.39 -16.04 -11.03
CA ILE A 208 38.80 -15.81 -9.71
C ILE A 208 37.58 -14.90 -9.83
N THR A 209 37.70 -13.77 -10.54
CA THR A 209 36.59 -12.83 -10.72
C THR A 209 35.40 -13.50 -11.40
N LYS A 210 35.65 -14.26 -12.49
CA LYS A 210 34.61 -15.01 -13.19
C LYS A 210 33.95 -16.03 -12.25
N PHE A 211 34.75 -16.77 -11.49
CA PHE A 211 34.22 -17.72 -10.51
C PHE A 211 33.34 -17.04 -9.47
N ILE A 212 33.75 -15.89 -8.92
CA ILE A 212 32.96 -15.14 -7.94
C ILE A 212 31.62 -14.73 -8.55
N GLU A 213 31.62 -14.09 -9.71
CA GLU A 213 30.42 -13.60 -10.38
C GLU A 213 29.46 -14.74 -10.74
N ASP A 214 29.96 -15.90 -11.12
CA ASP A 214 29.13 -17.07 -11.44
C ASP A 214 28.60 -17.80 -10.19
N ASN A 215 29.06 -17.46 -8.98
CA ASN A 215 28.76 -18.20 -7.75
C ASN A 215 28.21 -17.34 -6.59
N VAL A 216 27.86 -16.07 -6.81
CA VAL A 216 27.21 -15.24 -5.77
C VAL A 216 25.87 -15.86 -5.39
N LYS A 217 25.67 -16.18 -4.10
CA LYS A 217 24.41 -16.72 -3.59
C LYS A 217 23.68 -15.68 -2.73
N MET A 218 22.71 -15.01 -3.33
CA MET A 218 21.88 -14.04 -2.62
C MET A 218 21.08 -14.64 -1.46
N SER A 219 20.77 -15.94 -1.48
CA SER A 219 20.11 -16.59 -0.34
C SER A 219 20.96 -16.56 0.94
N ASN A 220 22.29 -16.68 0.85
CA ASN A 220 23.17 -16.53 2.00
C ASN A 220 23.13 -15.09 2.54
N VAL A 221 23.19 -14.11 1.63
CA VAL A 221 23.16 -12.68 1.96
C VAL A 221 21.85 -12.32 2.66
N LEU A 222 20.71 -12.76 2.11
CA LEU A 222 19.39 -12.49 2.68
C LEU A 222 19.19 -13.16 4.04
N LYS A 223 19.55 -14.45 4.19
CA LYS A 223 19.44 -15.18 5.48
C LYS A 223 20.19 -14.50 6.62
N THR A 224 21.34 -13.91 6.30
CA THR A 224 22.21 -13.25 7.28
C THR A 224 21.93 -11.76 7.47
N THR A 225 21.18 -11.14 6.55
CA THR A 225 20.78 -9.73 6.64
C THR A 225 19.42 -9.60 7.32
N MET A 226 18.45 -10.40 6.92
CA MET A 226 17.04 -10.19 7.26
C MET A 226 16.59 -10.85 8.57
N ALA A 227 17.48 -11.57 9.25
CA ALA A 227 17.15 -12.33 10.46
C ALA A 227 16.68 -11.45 11.64
N ASP A 228 17.21 -10.22 11.74
CA ASP A 228 16.96 -9.34 12.89
C ASP A 228 15.96 -8.22 12.58
N PHE A 229 15.50 -8.08 11.33
CA PHE A 229 14.57 -7.03 10.95
C PHE A 229 13.13 -7.41 11.32
N ASP A 230 12.47 -6.51 12.05
CA ASP A 230 11.08 -6.58 12.43
C ASP A 230 10.29 -5.49 11.70
N GLY A 231 9.13 -5.82 11.15
CA GLY A 231 8.32 -4.89 10.35
C GLY A 231 7.61 -5.58 9.19
N GLY A 232 7.04 -4.77 8.29
CA GLY A 232 6.43 -5.22 7.04
C GLY A 232 7.28 -4.78 5.87
N TYR A 233 7.59 -5.69 4.95
CA TYR A 233 8.53 -5.39 3.88
C TYR A 233 8.43 -6.29 2.65
N VAL A 234 8.63 -5.67 1.50
CA VAL A 234 9.14 -6.29 0.28
C VAL A 234 10.41 -5.55 -0.10
N VAL A 235 11.53 -6.25 -0.02
CA VAL A 235 12.86 -5.69 -0.34
C VAL A 235 13.33 -6.27 -1.67
N CYS A 236 13.92 -5.44 -2.50
CA CYS A 236 14.32 -5.75 -3.86
C CYS A 236 15.75 -5.29 -4.12
N GLY A 237 16.50 -6.03 -4.93
CA GLY A 237 17.85 -5.62 -5.27
C GLY A 237 18.37 -6.25 -6.55
N VAL A 238 19.37 -5.57 -7.12
CA VAL A 238 20.20 -6.08 -8.22
C VAL A 238 21.67 -5.84 -7.90
N THR A 239 22.52 -6.83 -8.17
CA THR A 239 23.97 -6.73 -7.95
C THR A 239 24.69 -6.32 -9.24
N GLY A 240 25.92 -5.84 -9.12
CA GLY A 240 26.75 -5.54 -10.29
C GLY A 240 27.20 -6.77 -11.08
N SER A 241 27.22 -7.95 -10.44
CA SER A 241 27.49 -9.24 -11.08
C SER A 241 26.28 -9.81 -11.82
N GLY A 242 25.08 -9.29 -11.62
CA GLY A 242 23.91 -9.69 -12.41
C GLY A 242 22.88 -10.56 -11.68
N GLU A 243 22.94 -10.63 -10.36
CA GLU A 243 21.89 -11.26 -9.57
C GLU A 243 20.72 -10.28 -9.37
N MET A 244 19.50 -10.78 -9.49
CA MET A 244 18.27 -10.08 -9.09
C MET A 244 17.63 -10.81 -7.94
N PHE A 245 17.13 -10.09 -6.94
CA PHE A 245 16.37 -10.68 -5.85
C PHE A 245 15.19 -9.81 -5.42
N SER A 246 14.19 -10.47 -4.85
CA SER A 246 13.15 -9.84 -4.04
C SER A 246 12.79 -10.76 -2.89
N MET A 247 12.53 -10.20 -1.71
CA MET A 247 12.16 -10.96 -0.52
C MET A 247 10.99 -10.30 0.21
N ARG A 248 10.03 -11.13 0.62
CA ARG A 248 8.87 -10.73 1.41
C ARG A 248 9.08 -11.01 2.90
N ASP A 249 8.51 -10.17 3.75
CA ASP A 249 8.50 -10.34 5.20
C ASP A 249 7.85 -11.66 5.65
N PRO A 250 8.24 -12.22 6.81
CA PRO A 250 7.74 -13.52 7.28
C PRO A 250 6.27 -13.50 7.72
N TRP A 251 5.63 -12.34 7.79
CA TRP A 251 4.21 -12.17 8.14
C TRP A 251 3.30 -12.04 6.91
N GLY A 252 3.90 -11.81 5.74
CA GLY A 252 3.18 -11.57 4.49
C GLY A 252 2.52 -10.19 4.42
N ILE A 253 2.95 -9.21 5.22
CA ILE A 253 2.26 -7.93 5.38
C ILE A 253 2.19 -7.16 4.05
N ARG A 254 3.32 -7.02 3.35
CA ARG A 254 3.40 -6.26 2.09
C ARG A 254 3.26 -7.19 0.87
N PRO A 255 2.48 -6.83 -0.16
CA PRO A 255 2.25 -7.68 -1.32
C PRO A 255 3.43 -7.65 -2.30
N ALA A 256 3.71 -8.80 -2.91
CA ALA A 256 4.66 -8.92 -4.03
C ALA A 256 4.21 -10.04 -4.96
N PHE A 257 4.14 -9.73 -6.25
CA PHE A 257 3.70 -10.65 -7.29
C PHE A 257 4.77 -10.81 -8.35
N TYR A 258 4.94 -12.02 -8.86
CA TYR A 258 5.97 -12.33 -9.85
C TYR A 258 5.45 -13.24 -10.96
N TYR A 259 6.13 -13.17 -12.10
CA TYR A 259 5.92 -14.04 -13.25
C TYR A 259 7.26 -14.42 -13.88
N LYS A 260 7.31 -15.61 -14.48
CA LYS A 260 8.47 -16.13 -15.20
C LYS A 260 8.02 -16.93 -16.42
N ASN A 261 8.71 -16.71 -17.54
CA ASN A 261 8.72 -17.61 -18.68
C ASN A 261 10.17 -17.83 -19.17
N ASP A 262 10.36 -18.28 -20.41
CA ASP A 262 11.68 -18.54 -20.98
C ASP A 262 12.46 -17.27 -21.38
N GLU A 263 11.80 -16.12 -21.36
CA GLU A 263 12.35 -14.84 -21.80
C GLU A 263 12.61 -13.92 -20.63
N ILE A 264 11.73 -13.85 -19.65
CA ILE A 264 11.79 -12.85 -18.58
C ILE A 264 11.44 -13.43 -17.21
N VAL A 265 11.98 -12.80 -16.18
CA VAL A 265 11.48 -12.87 -14.81
C VAL A 265 11.11 -11.45 -14.37
N VAL A 266 9.90 -11.27 -13.86
CA VAL A 266 9.38 -9.95 -13.49
C VAL A 266 8.70 -9.99 -12.13
N LEU A 267 8.73 -8.87 -11.42
CA LEU A 267 8.06 -8.70 -10.13
C LEU A 267 7.48 -7.28 -10.00
N ALA A 268 6.31 -7.17 -9.38
CA ALA A 268 5.65 -5.91 -9.06
C ALA A 268 4.92 -5.99 -7.70
N SER A 269 4.60 -4.84 -7.10
CA SER A 269 3.79 -4.81 -5.87
C SER A 269 2.34 -5.26 -6.08
N GLU A 270 1.82 -5.18 -7.31
CA GLU A 270 0.43 -5.53 -7.63
C GLU A 270 0.32 -6.45 -8.85
N ARG A 271 -0.60 -7.42 -8.77
CA ARG A 271 -0.86 -8.38 -9.84
C ARG A 271 -1.34 -7.74 -11.16
N PRO A 272 -2.30 -6.78 -11.18
CA PRO A 272 -2.78 -6.17 -12.43
C PRO A 272 -1.71 -5.44 -13.24
N VAL A 273 -0.62 -5.02 -12.60
CA VAL A 273 0.53 -4.39 -13.26
C VAL A 273 1.19 -5.39 -14.19
N LEU A 274 1.47 -6.60 -13.72
CA LEU A 274 2.07 -7.65 -14.54
C LEU A 274 1.12 -8.11 -15.64
N GLN A 275 -0.16 -8.29 -15.32
CA GLN A 275 -1.19 -8.70 -16.28
C GLN A 275 -1.29 -7.72 -17.45
N THR A 276 -1.41 -6.43 -17.15
CA THR A 276 -1.56 -5.40 -18.19
C THR A 276 -0.27 -5.22 -18.99
N THR A 277 0.89 -5.26 -18.33
CA THR A 277 2.16 -4.98 -19.01
C THR A 277 2.63 -6.16 -19.88
N PHE A 278 2.33 -7.40 -19.50
CA PHE A 278 2.83 -8.60 -20.16
C PHE A 278 1.74 -9.47 -20.81
N ASP A 279 0.49 -8.99 -20.83
CA ASP A 279 -0.67 -9.69 -21.42
C ASP A 279 -0.86 -11.08 -20.78
N LEU A 280 -1.00 -11.08 -19.44
CA LEU A 280 -1.09 -12.31 -18.63
C LEU A 280 -2.47 -12.47 -18.00
N ASP A 281 -2.87 -13.72 -17.82
CA ASP A 281 -4.05 -14.07 -17.05
C ASP A 281 -3.74 -14.06 -15.54
N SER A 282 -4.79 -13.96 -14.71
CA SER A 282 -4.61 -13.94 -13.24
C SER A 282 -3.90 -15.18 -12.71
N ALA A 283 -4.08 -16.33 -13.35
CA ALA A 283 -3.49 -17.61 -12.95
C ALA A 283 -1.98 -17.72 -13.23
N ASP A 284 -1.47 -16.91 -14.17
CA ASP A 284 -0.05 -16.92 -14.53
C ASP A 284 0.82 -16.25 -13.46
N VAL A 285 0.24 -15.26 -12.77
CA VAL A 285 0.94 -14.43 -11.80
C VAL A 285 0.86 -15.04 -10.41
N LYS A 286 2.03 -15.24 -9.80
CA LYS A 286 2.16 -15.85 -8.47
C LYS A 286 2.46 -14.79 -7.42
N GLU A 287 1.87 -14.94 -6.23
CA GLU A 287 2.24 -14.13 -5.07
C GLU A 287 3.46 -14.75 -4.37
N LEU A 288 4.41 -13.92 -3.96
CA LEU A 288 5.58 -14.38 -3.23
C LEU A 288 5.16 -14.76 -1.80
N ALA A 289 5.46 -15.99 -1.36
CA ALA A 289 5.04 -16.46 -0.04
C ALA A 289 5.75 -15.70 1.12
N PRO A 290 5.15 -15.64 2.32
CA PRO A 290 5.78 -15.02 3.50
C PRO A 290 7.18 -15.60 3.78
N GLY A 291 8.16 -14.72 4.00
CA GLY A 291 9.56 -15.08 4.30
C GLY A 291 10.33 -15.71 3.12
N ALA A 292 9.71 -15.82 1.94
CA ALA A 292 10.34 -16.36 0.75
C ALA A 292 11.02 -15.26 -0.07
N ALA A 293 11.97 -15.66 -0.91
CA ALA A 293 12.65 -14.78 -1.85
C ALA A 293 12.62 -15.35 -3.26
N LEU A 294 12.32 -14.49 -4.23
CA LEU A 294 12.57 -14.72 -5.65
C LEU A 294 14.03 -14.39 -5.94
N LEU A 295 14.78 -15.36 -6.46
CA LEU A 295 16.21 -15.24 -6.72
C LEU A 295 16.50 -15.60 -8.16
N VAL A 296 17.17 -14.70 -8.89
CA VAL A 296 17.65 -14.95 -10.24
C VAL A 296 19.14 -14.71 -10.30
N LYS A 297 19.88 -15.74 -10.72
CA LYS A 297 21.34 -15.68 -10.87
C LYS A 297 21.73 -14.96 -12.16
N ARG A 298 23.02 -14.65 -12.26
CA ARG A 298 23.65 -14.07 -13.46
C ARG A 298 23.31 -14.84 -14.74
N ASP A 299 23.36 -16.18 -14.70
CA ASP A 299 23.07 -17.06 -15.83
C ASP A 299 21.57 -17.16 -16.19
N GLY A 300 20.69 -16.55 -15.40
CA GLY A 300 19.25 -16.59 -15.59
C GLY A 300 18.54 -17.71 -14.84
N GLU A 301 19.26 -18.58 -14.11
CA GLU A 301 18.61 -19.57 -13.25
C GLU A 301 17.77 -18.86 -12.19
N CYS A 302 16.47 -19.16 -12.18
CA CYS A 302 15.49 -18.53 -11.30
C CYS A 302 14.87 -19.56 -10.36
N SER A 303 14.85 -19.24 -9.07
CA SER A 303 14.34 -20.06 -7.99
C SER A 303 13.56 -19.21 -6.98
N VAL A 304 12.67 -19.85 -6.23
CA VAL A 304 12.03 -19.27 -5.05
C VAL A 304 12.47 -20.06 -3.84
N GLU A 305 13.14 -19.41 -2.90
CA GLU A 305 13.71 -20.03 -1.71
C GLU A 305 13.08 -19.48 -0.43
N GLN A 306 12.85 -20.34 0.56
CA GLN A 306 12.48 -19.90 1.90
C GLN A 306 13.72 -19.32 2.62
N ILE A 307 13.68 -18.04 2.97
CA ILE A 307 14.77 -17.34 3.67
C ILE A 307 14.49 -17.30 5.18
N LEU A 308 13.29 -16.89 5.57
CA LEU A 308 12.82 -16.84 6.95
C LEU A 308 11.60 -17.74 7.11
N GLN A 309 11.41 -18.39 8.25
CA GLN A 309 10.19 -19.17 8.46
C GLN A 309 8.95 -18.25 8.55
N PRO A 310 7.82 -18.62 7.92
CA PRO A 310 6.57 -17.89 8.07
C PRO A 310 6.17 -17.79 9.56
N LYS A 311 5.77 -16.61 10.02
CA LYS A 311 5.41 -16.33 11.42
C LYS A 311 3.91 -16.18 11.66
N GLY A 312 3.10 -16.18 10.60
CA GLY A 312 1.65 -16.08 10.72
C GLY A 312 0.99 -15.73 9.39
N ASP A 313 -0.32 -15.49 9.45
CA ASP A 313 -1.16 -15.05 8.35
C ASP A 313 -1.71 -13.66 8.69
N SER A 314 -0.87 -12.65 8.52
CA SER A 314 -1.17 -11.26 8.87
C SER A 314 -1.00 -10.33 7.68
N ALA A 315 -1.28 -10.85 6.48
CA ALA A 315 -1.30 -10.05 5.27
C ALA A 315 -2.31 -8.90 5.43
N CYS A 316 -1.92 -7.71 4.99
CA CYS A 316 -2.65 -6.47 5.28
C CYS A 316 -4.06 -6.47 4.65
N SER A 317 -5.12 -6.36 5.45
CA SER A 317 -6.48 -6.22 4.89
C SER A 317 -6.72 -4.85 4.24
N PHE A 318 -5.97 -3.81 4.61
CA PHE A 318 -6.16 -2.45 4.10
C PHE A 318 -5.72 -2.32 2.63
N GLU A 319 -4.79 -3.18 2.20
CA GLU A 319 -4.47 -3.37 0.79
C GLU A 319 -5.73 -3.73 -0.01
N ARG A 320 -6.56 -4.62 0.56
CA ARG A 320 -7.80 -5.10 -0.06
C ARG A 320 -8.96 -4.10 0.08
N ILE A 321 -9.08 -3.41 1.22
CA ILE A 321 -10.11 -2.39 1.45
C ILE A 321 -9.93 -1.18 0.52
N TYR A 322 -8.71 -0.63 0.44
CA TYR A 322 -8.48 0.69 -0.16
C TYR A 322 -7.25 0.77 -1.07
N PHE A 323 -6.10 0.29 -0.60
CA PHE A 323 -4.81 0.74 -1.14
C PHE A 323 -4.43 0.13 -2.50
N SER A 324 -4.61 -1.19 -2.65
CA SER A 324 -4.37 -1.86 -3.94
C SER A 324 -5.45 -1.50 -4.96
N ARG A 325 -5.17 -1.74 -6.24
CA ARG A 325 -6.14 -1.51 -7.31
C ARG A 325 -7.34 -2.44 -7.21
N GLY A 326 -8.53 -1.85 -7.25
CA GLY A 326 -9.80 -2.59 -7.30
C GLY A 326 -10.03 -3.37 -8.60
N SER A 327 -9.12 -3.29 -9.58
CA SER A 327 -9.19 -4.09 -10.82
C SER A 327 -8.61 -5.49 -10.67
N ASP A 328 -7.90 -5.78 -9.57
CA ASP A 328 -7.51 -7.16 -9.25
C ASP A 328 -8.76 -8.00 -8.95
N SER A 329 -8.81 -9.22 -9.48
CA SER A 329 -9.99 -10.08 -9.39
C SER A 329 -10.39 -10.40 -7.95
N ASP A 330 -9.43 -10.60 -7.06
CA ASP A 330 -9.69 -10.97 -5.68
C ASP A 330 -10.21 -9.73 -4.94
N ILE A 331 -9.50 -8.60 -5.08
CA ILE A 331 -9.86 -7.31 -4.47
C ILE A 331 -11.24 -6.84 -4.92
N TYR A 332 -11.56 -6.97 -6.20
CA TYR A 332 -12.85 -6.57 -6.74
C TYR A 332 -13.99 -7.31 -6.05
N ASN A 333 -13.86 -8.63 -5.91
CA ASN A 333 -14.87 -9.47 -5.28
C ASN A 333 -14.93 -9.23 -3.76
N GLU A 334 -13.79 -9.08 -3.10
CA GLU A 334 -13.69 -8.75 -1.68
C GLU A 334 -14.37 -7.42 -1.37
N ARG A 335 -14.10 -6.36 -2.15
CA ARG A 335 -14.75 -5.03 -2.00
C ARG A 335 -16.25 -5.09 -2.24
N LYS A 336 -16.70 -5.82 -3.28
CA LYS A 336 -18.14 -6.06 -3.46
C LYS A 336 -18.74 -6.76 -2.25
N LYS A 337 -18.03 -7.72 -1.66
CA LYS A 337 -18.54 -8.43 -0.48
C LYS A 337 -18.62 -7.53 0.75
N LEU A 338 -17.63 -6.66 0.96
CA LEU A 338 -17.66 -5.65 2.03
C LEU A 338 -18.91 -4.78 1.94
N GLY A 339 -19.23 -4.25 0.76
CA GLY A 339 -20.42 -3.42 0.58
C GLY A 339 -21.73 -4.20 0.72
N GLU A 340 -21.79 -5.43 0.18
CA GLU A 340 -22.98 -6.28 0.25
C GLU A 340 -23.38 -6.61 1.70
N GLN A 341 -22.40 -6.86 2.58
CA GLN A 341 -22.64 -7.23 3.97
C GLN A 341 -23.21 -6.08 4.82
N LEU A 342 -23.09 -4.84 4.36
CA LEU A 342 -23.61 -3.66 5.06
C LEU A 342 -25.12 -3.46 4.87
N THR A 343 -25.77 -4.28 4.02
CA THR A 343 -27.20 -4.16 3.71
C THR A 343 -28.08 -4.12 4.95
N GLU A 344 -27.90 -5.08 5.87
CA GLU A 344 -28.75 -5.17 7.06
C GLU A 344 -28.54 -4.00 8.05
N PRO A 345 -27.30 -3.64 8.43
CA PRO A 345 -27.07 -2.42 9.22
C PRO A 345 -27.65 -1.14 8.60
N ILE A 346 -27.58 -1.00 7.27
CA ILE A 346 -28.14 0.17 6.58
C ILE A 346 -29.67 0.12 6.60
N LEU A 347 -30.29 -1.04 6.36
CA LEU A 347 -31.74 -1.20 6.46
C LEU A 347 -32.24 -0.76 7.83
N GLN A 348 -31.58 -1.19 8.91
CA GLN A 348 -31.91 -0.75 10.27
C GLN A 348 -31.75 0.77 10.43
N ALA A 349 -30.67 1.36 9.92
CA ALA A 349 -30.42 2.80 9.98
C ALA A 349 -31.49 3.63 9.26
N VAL A 350 -32.10 3.11 8.17
CA VAL A 350 -33.20 3.77 7.46
C VAL A 350 -34.59 3.26 7.87
N ASN A 351 -34.69 2.49 8.96
CA ASN A 351 -35.94 1.86 9.43
C ASN A 351 -36.67 1.02 8.37
N TYR A 352 -35.90 0.32 7.52
CA TYR A 352 -36.36 -0.49 6.40
C TYR A 352 -37.15 0.31 5.32
N ASP A 353 -37.07 1.65 5.34
CA ASP A 353 -37.73 2.55 4.38
C ASP A 353 -36.95 2.66 3.08
N THR A 354 -36.97 1.60 2.25
CA THR A 354 -36.25 1.57 0.97
C THR A 354 -36.89 2.42 -0.11
N ALA A 355 -38.19 2.72 0.00
CA ALA A 355 -38.92 3.53 -0.98
C ALA A 355 -38.46 5.00 -0.96
N HIS A 356 -38.24 5.55 0.24
CA HIS A 356 -37.74 6.90 0.47
C HIS A 356 -36.25 6.89 0.82
N THR A 357 -35.44 6.09 0.14
CA THR A 357 -33.99 6.06 0.35
C THR A 357 -33.25 6.07 -0.97
N VAL A 358 -32.30 6.99 -1.11
CA VAL A 358 -31.39 7.08 -2.26
C VAL A 358 -29.98 6.70 -1.86
N PHE A 359 -29.39 5.78 -2.61
CA PHE A 359 -28.03 5.28 -2.38
C PHE A 359 -27.03 5.97 -3.31
N SER A 360 -25.88 6.36 -2.76
CA SER A 360 -24.74 6.94 -3.48
C SER A 360 -23.41 6.51 -2.84
N TYR A 361 -22.29 6.96 -3.41
CA TYR A 361 -20.93 6.72 -2.90
C TYR A 361 -20.06 7.98 -2.97
N ILE A 362 -18.94 7.95 -2.24
CA ILE A 362 -17.88 8.96 -2.32
C ILE A 362 -16.82 8.48 -3.32
N PRO A 363 -16.60 9.17 -4.45
CA PRO A 363 -15.65 8.74 -5.46
C PRO A 363 -14.17 8.89 -5.03
N ASN A 364 -13.25 8.02 -5.49
CA ASN A 364 -13.44 6.97 -6.51
C ASN A 364 -13.41 5.54 -5.92
N THR A 365 -12.67 5.31 -4.83
CA THR A 365 -12.33 3.94 -4.39
C THR A 365 -13.53 3.15 -3.86
N ALA A 366 -14.51 3.84 -3.26
CA ALA A 366 -15.71 3.23 -2.69
C ALA A 366 -16.67 2.63 -3.74
N GLU A 367 -16.47 2.91 -5.04
CA GLU A 367 -17.36 2.50 -6.13
C GLU A 367 -17.62 0.97 -6.18
N VAL A 368 -16.58 0.16 -5.97
CA VAL A 368 -16.73 -1.31 -6.00
C VAL A 368 -17.55 -1.81 -4.81
N ALA A 369 -17.32 -1.24 -3.62
CA ALA A 369 -18.13 -1.55 -2.44
C ALA A 369 -19.58 -1.08 -2.63
N TYR A 370 -19.79 0.09 -3.23
CA TYR A 370 -21.11 0.59 -3.60
C TYR A 370 -21.88 -0.37 -4.49
N TYR A 371 -21.26 -0.93 -5.55
CA TYR A 371 -21.93 -1.96 -6.36
C TYR A 371 -22.26 -3.21 -5.55
N GLY A 372 -21.41 -3.60 -4.61
CA GLY A 372 -21.68 -4.64 -3.63
C GLY A 372 -22.95 -4.36 -2.81
N MET A 373 -23.02 -3.17 -2.23
CA MET A 373 -24.15 -2.67 -1.44
C MET A 373 -25.44 -2.69 -2.27
N LEU A 374 -25.42 -2.15 -3.50
CA LEU A 374 -26.58 -2.18 -4.40
C LEU A 374 -27.07 -3.61 -4.69
N ASN A 375 -26.16 -4.58 -4.85
CA ASN A 375 -26.56 -5.98 -5.06
C ASN A 375 -27.25 -6.57 -3.82
N GLY A 376 -26.79 -6.21 -2.62
CA GLY A 376 -27.43 -6.59 -1.37
C GLY A 376 -28.87 -6.05 -1.27
N PHE A 377 -29.07 -4.76 -1.56
CA PHE A 377 -30.41 -4.15 -1.59
C PHE A 377 -31.31 -4.71 -2.70
N LYS A 378 -30.77 -5.00 -3.89
CA LYS A 378 -31.53 -5.65 -4.96
C LYS A 378 -32.05 -7.01 -4.52
N ARG A 379 -31.22 -7.81 -3.84
CA ARG A 379 -31.65 -9.10 -3.30
C ARG A 379 -32.73 -8.93 -2.25
N TYR A 380 -32.55 -8.04 -1.29
CA TYR A 380 -33.57 -7.73 -0.28
C TYR A 380 -34.91 -7.34 -0.91
N LEU A 381 -34.92 -6.40 -1.86
CA LEU A 381 -36.16 -6.00 -2.55
C LEU A 381 -36.78 -7.15 -3.33
N ASN A 382 -36.00 -8.00 -3.98
CA ASN A 382 -36.54 -9.17 -4.67
C ASN A 382 -37.19 -10.16 -3.69
N ASP A 383 -36.58 -10.39 -2.53
CA ASP A 383 -37.16 -11.25 -1.49
C ASP A 383 -38.48 -10.67 -0.96
N GLU A 384 -38.56 -9.35 -0.75
CA GLU A 384 -39.80 -8.67 -0.35
C GLU A 384 -40.88 -8.73 -1.45
N LYS A 385 -40.50 -8.57 -2.72
CA LYS A 385 -41.43 -8.74 -3.85
C LYS A 385 -41.98 -10.15 -3.93
N ILE A 386 -41.13 -11.16 -3.76
CA ILE A 386 -41.55 -12.57 -3.74
C ILE A 386 -42.57 -12.78 -2.61
N LYS A 387 -42.29 -12.31 -1.39
CA LYS A 387 -43.22 -12.40 -0.25
C LYS A 387 -44.56 -11.70 -0.53
N LYS A 388 -44.53 -10.51 -1.14
CA LYS A 388 -45.74 -9.77 -1.55
C LYS A 388 -46.57 -10.56 -2.57
N ILE A 389 -45.93 -11.20 -3.55
CA ILE A 389 -46.62 -12.03 -4.55
C ILE A 389 -47.21 -13.29 -3.91
N GLU A 390 -46.45 -13.97 -3.05
CA GLU A 390 -46.90 -15.17 -2.34
C GLU A 390 -48.07 -14.88 -1.39
N SER A 391 -48.11 -13.68 -0.79
CA SER A 391 -49.18 -13.29 0.14
C SER A 391 -50.49 -12.87 -0.53
N LEU A 392 -50.53 -12.68 -1.85
CA LEU A 392 -51.78 -12.36 -2.57
C LEU A 392 -52.81 -13.49 -2.50
N GLY A 393 -52.36 -14.75 -2.44
CA GLY A 393 -53.25 -15.91 -2.32
C GLY A 393 -54.10 -16.19 -3.57
N HIS A 394 -53.89 -15.47 -4.68
CA HIS A 394 -54.52 -15.67 -5.98
C HIS A 394 -53.51 -15.47 -7.11
N ALA A 395 -53.92 -15.77 -8.36
CA ALA A 395 -53.12 -15.40 -9.53
C ALA A 395 -53.13 -13.87 -9.65
N PRO A 396 -51.96 -13.20 -9.63
CA PRO A 396 -51.90 -11.75 -9.66
C PRO A 396 -52.32 -11.22 -11.03
N SER A 397 -53.07 -10.12 -11.04
CA SER A 397 -53.36 -9.36 -12.26
C SER A 397 -52.11 -8.64 -12.77
N HIS A 398 -52.17 -8.14 -14.02
CA HIS A 398 -51.04 -7.41 -14.60
C HIS A 398 -50.73 -6.12 -13.81
N GLU A 399 -51.76 -5.42 -13.35
CA GLU A 399 -51.63 -4.18 -12.57
C GLU A 399 -50.98 -4.44 -11.20
N GLU A 400 -51.40 -5.49 -10.49
CA GLU A 400 -50.77 -5.87 -9.22
C GLU A 400 -49.31 -6.30 -9.38
N LEU A 401 -48.98 -6.99 -10.48
CA LEU A 401 -47.60 -7.32 -10.81
C LEU A 401 -46.79 -6.06 -11.12
N GLU A 402 -47.35 -5.12 -11.88
CA GLU A 402 -46.68 -3.88 -12.23
C GLU A 402 -46.37 -3.06 -10.98
N ASP A 403 -47.33 -2.89 -10.07
CA ASP A 403 -47.16 -2.19 -8.79
C ASP A 403 -46.07 -2.84 -7.93
N ILE A 404 -46.05 -4.18 -7.80
CA ILE A 404 -45.03 -4.88 -7.00
C ILE A 404 -43.65 -4.78 -7.65
N LEU A 405 -43.58 -4.88 -8.98
CA LEU A 405 -42.31 -4.87 -9.71
C LEU A 405 -41.73 -3.45 -9.84
N HIS A 406 -42.56 -2.41 -9.73
CA HIS A 406 -42.17 -1.01 -9.77
C HIS A 406 -41.24 -0.61 -8.60
N ASP A 407 -41.22 -1.32 -7.47
CA ASP A 407 -40.26 -1.06 -6.40
C ASP A 407 -38.82 -1.32 -6.88
N TYR A 408 -37.94 -0.32 -6.92
CA TYR A 408 -36.52 -0.52 -7.28
C TYR A 408 -35.56 0.20 -6.34
N VAL A 409 -34.31 -0.23 -6.33
CA VAL A 409 -33.24 0.43 -5.57
C VAL A 409 -32.92 1.77 -6.24
N ARG A 410 -33.30 2.88 -5.61
CA ARG A 410 -33.00 4.23 -6.10
C ARG A 410 -31.53 4.54 -5.87
N SER A 411 -30.76 4.66 -6.94
CA SER A 411 -29.31 4.75 -6.89
C SER A 411 -28.84 5.90 -7.76
N GLU A 412 -28.09 6.83 -7.20
CA GLU A 412 -27.68 8.06 -7.89
C GLU A 412 -26.18 8.33 -7.72
N LYS A 413 -25.59 9.06 -8.67
CA LYS A 413 -24.24 9.59 -8.51
C LYS A 413 -24.31 10.99 -7.94
N ILE A 414 -24.40 11.08 -6.61
CA ILE A 414 -24.64 12.37 -5.94
C ILE A 414 -23.33 13.12 -5.73
N ALA A 415 -22.31 12.49 -5.14
CA ALA A 415 -21.04 13.16 -4.87
C ALA A 415 -20.12 13.10 -6.10
N TRP A 416 -19.66 14.26 -6.55
CA TRP A 416 -18.67 14.40 -7.62
C TRP A 416 -17.39 14.97 -7.05
N LYS A 417 -16.23 14.42 -7.43
CA LYS A 417 -14.91 14.91 -7.01
C LYS A 417 -14.23 15.61 -8.18
N ASP A 418 -14.06 16.93 -8.10
CA ASP A 418 -13.31 17.69 -9.09
C ASP A 418 -11.82 17.70 -8.74
N ILE A 419 -11.05 16.87 -9.45
CA ILE A 419 -9.61 16.66 -9.22
C ILE A 419 -8.76 17.83 -9.78
N LYS A 420 -9.34 18.76 -10.56
CA LYS A 420 -8.57 19.79 -11.26
C LYS A 420 -8.25 21.05 -10.44
N LEU A 421 -8.85 21.25 -9.28
CA LEU A 421 -8.53 22.35 -8.36
C LEU A 421 -7.24 22.04 -7.57
N ARG A 422 -6.09 21.91 -8.25
CA ARG A 422 -4.80 22.09 -7.58
C ARG A 422 -4.67 23.57 -7.28
N THR A 423 -4.52 23.93 -6.01
CA THR A 423 -4.42 25.32 -5.53
C THR A 423 -3.26 26.05 -6.20
N PHE A 424 -3.52 26.70 -7.34
CA PHE A 424 -2.64 27.71 -7.90
C PHE A 424 -2.86 28.99 -7.10
N ILE A 425 -1.90 29.27 -6.21
CA ILE A 425 -1.69 30.54 -5.50
C ILE A 425 -2.74 30.84 -4.41
N THR A 426 -2.35 30.76 -3.13
CA THR A 426 -2.65 31.74 -2.05
C THR A 426 -2.32 31.20 -0.64
N GLU A 427 -1.97 32.12 0.26
CA GLU A 427 -1.56 31.89 1.66
C GLU A 427 -2.72 31.49 2.59
N GLY A 428 -2.44 30.55 3.50
CA GLY A 428 -3.04 30.37 4.83
C GLY A 428 -4.56 30.18 4.96
N ASN A 429 -5.35 31.20 4.62
CA ASN A 429 -6.79 31.28 4.90
C ASN A 429 -7.69 30.93 3.70
N SER A 430 -7.25 31.13 2.46
CA SER A 430 -8.01 30.79 1.25
C SER A 430 -7.98 29.29 0.90
N ARG A 431 -7.02 28.51 1.42
CA ARG A 431 -6.95 27.05 1.20
C ARG A 431 -8.13 26.29 1.78
N ASN A 432 -8.64 26.71 2.95
CA ASN A 432 -9.78 26.03 3.57
C ASN A 432 -11.08 26.23 2.77
N ASP A 433 -11.22 27.37 2.09
CA ASP A 433 -12.39 27.69 1.27
C ASP A 433 -12.35 26.91 -0.06
N LEU A 434 -11.20 26.88 -0.74
CA LEU A 434 -10.99 26.08 -1.96
C LEU A 434 -11.11 24.56 -1.73
N ALA A 435 -10.68 24.04 -0.57
CA ALA A 435 -10.85 22.62 -0.23
C ALA A 435 -12.32 22.20 -0.04
N SER A 436 -13.21 23.15 0.28
CA SER A 436 -14.65 22.91 0.38
C SER A 436 -15.33 22.77 -1.00
N HIS A 437 -14.66 23.21 -2.07
CA HIS A 437 -15.12 23.13 -3.47
C HIS A 437 -14.57 21.93 -4.25
N VAL A 438 -13.85 21.02 -3.59
CA VAL A 438 -13.35 19.79 -4.24
C VAL A 438 -14.50 18.83 -4.59
N TYR A 439 -15.63 18.95 -3.89
CA TYR A 439 -16.81 18.16 -4.16
C TYR A 439 -17.94 19.03 -4.70
N ASP A 440 -18.70 18.45 -5.63
CA ASP A 440 -19.97 18.97 -6.11
C ASP A 440 -21.07 17.91 -5.91
N ILE A 441 -22.33 18.33 -6.02
CA ILE A 441 -23.50 17.46 -5.87
C ILE A 441 -24.40 17.49 -7.09
N THR A 442 -25.06 16.36 -7.35
CA THR A 442 -26.20 16.35 -8.28
C THR A 442 -27.45 16.88 -7.56
N TYR A 443 -27.85 18.10 -7.90
CA TYR A 443 -29.09 18.72 -7.44
C TYR A 443 -30.31 17.94 -7.94
N ASP A 444 -31.42 18.03 -7.21
CA ASP A 444 -32.70 17.35 -7.52
C ASP A 444 -32.61 15.82 -7.64
N SER A 445 -31.56 15.21 -7.06
CA SER A 445 -31.36 13.75 -7.02
C SER A 445 -32.14 13.05 -5.90
N ILE A 446 -32.68 13.80 -4.96
CA ILE A 446 -33.53 13.32 -3.86
C ILE A 446 -34.72 14.28 -3.68
N THR A 447 -35.79 13.77 -3.08
CA THR A 447 -36.95 14.56 -2.63
C THR A 447 -36.64 15.19 -1.26
N PRO A 448 -36.55 16.53 -1.18
CA PRO A 448 -36.22 17.24 0.06
C PRO A 448 -37.16 16.90 1.22
N ASN A 449 -36.58 16.66 2.40
CA ASN A 449 -37.24 16.35 3.68
C ASN A 449 -38.02 15.03 3.72
N GLU A 450 -38.00 14.26 2.65
CA GLU A 450 -38.70 12.97 2.53
C GLU A 450 -37.70 11.82 2.42
N ASP A 451 -36.71 11.95 1.54
CA ASP A 451 -35.75 10.89 1.27
C ASP A 451 -34.61 10.84 2.28
N ASN A 452 -34.25 9.62 2.70
CA ASN A 452 -32.97 9.34 3.33
C ASN A 452 -31.87 9.29 2.26
N LEU A 453 -30.68 9.79 2.60
CA LEU A 453 -29.49 9.71 1.77
C LEU A 453 -28.49 8.74 2.41
N VAL A 454 -28.21 7.62 1.75
CA VAL A 454 -27.18 6.67 2.15
C VAL A 454 -25.95 6.88 1.26
N ILE A 455 -24.80 7.19 1.87
CA ILE A 455 -23.55 7.40 1.13
C ILE A 455 -22.42 6.53 1.68
N ILE A 456 -21.85 5.68 0.83
CA ILE A 456 -20.73 4.81 1.20
C ILE A 456 -19.37 5.41 0.84
N ASP A 457 -18.44 5.30 1.77
CA ASP A 457 -17.01 5.61 1.61
C ASP A 457 -16.16 4.37 1.95
N ASP A 458 -14.90 4.35 1.52
CA ASP A 458 -14.01 3.23 1.83
C ASP A 458 -13.70 3.16 3.33
N SER A 459 -13.34 4.29 3.93
CA SER A 459 -12.89 4.38 5.31
C SER A 459 -13.03 5.81 5.88
N ILE A 460 -13.08 5.93 7.21
CA ILE A 460 -13.10 7.22 7.91
C ILE A 460 -11.91 7.29 8.87
N VAL A 461 -10.86 8.03 8.47
CA VAL A 461 -9.60 8.15 9.24
C VAL A 461 -9.64 9.37 10.18
N ARG A 462 -9.40 10.57 9.63
CA ARG A 462 -9.37 11.85 10.38
C ARG A 462 -10.75 12.48 10.53
N GLY A 463 -11.69 12.13 9.64
CA GLY A 463 -13.04 12.73 9.59
C GLY A 463 -13.10 14.19 9.11
N THR A 464 -11.96 14.82 8.78
CA THR A 464 -11.90 16.22 8.35
C THR A 464 -12.55 16.45 7.00
N THR A 465 -12.34 15.58 6.03
CA THR A 465 -13.00 15.62 4.71
C THR A 465 -14.51 15.47 4.84
N LEU A 466 -14.94 14.54 5.69
CA LEU A 466 -16.36 14.31 5.99
C LEU A 466 -17.01 15.56 6.60
N LYS A 467 -16.38 16.14 7.63
CA LYS A 467 -16.86 17.36 8.31
C LYS A 467 -16.83 18.60 7.41
N LYS A 468 -15.71 18.86 6.71
CA LYS A 468 -15.52 20.15 6.01
C LYS A 468 -16.20 20.21 4.66
N SER A 469 -16.24 19.09 3.92
CA SER A 469 -16.63 19.10 2.51
C SER A 469 -17.89 18.27 2.26
N ILE A 470 -17.96 17.03 2.75
CA ILE A 470 -19.02 16.09 2.35
C ILE A 470 -20.34 16.37 3.06
N LEU A 471 -20.38 16.37 4.40
CA LEU A 471 -21.64 16.52 5.14
C LEU A 471 -22.32 17.86 4.84
N ARG A 472 -21.53 18.93 4.74
CA ARG A 472 -22.04 20.28 4.45
C ARG A 472 -22.61 20.41 3.05
N ILE A 473 -22.01 19.76 2.05
CA ILE A 473 -22.52 19.85 0.67
C ILE A 473 -23.75 18.97 0.48
N LEU A 474 -23.76 17.75 1.04
CA LEU A 474 -24.92 16.85 0.95
C LEU A 474 -26.16 17.41 1.66
N ASP A 475 -25.98 18.16 2.75
CA ASP A 475 -27.06 18.81 3.49
C ASP A 475 -27.86 19.83 2.63
N ARG A 476 -27.27 20.34 1.54
CA ARG A 476 -27.97 21.25 0.60
C ARG A 476 -29.10 20.58 -0.16
N LEU A 477 -29.12 19.25 -0.21
CA LEU A 477 -30.22 18.49 -0.79
C LEU A 477 -31.39 18.34 0.20
N HIS A 478 -31.20 18.75 1.45
CA HIS A 478 -32.17 18.62 2.55
C HIS A 478 -32.70 17.20 2.74
N PRO A 479 -31.86 16.15 2.85
CA PRO A 479 -32.36 14.80 3.10
C PRO A 479 -33.07 14.72 4.47
N LYS A 480 -34.07 13.85 4.58
CA LYS A 480 -34.73 13.52 5.85
C LYS A 480 -33.73 13.02 6.90
N LYS A 481 -32.76 12.21 6.46
CA LYS A 481 -31.65 11.67 7.25
C LYS A 481 -30.49 11.35 6.33
N MET A 482 -29.26 11.56 6.81
CA MET A 482 -28.04 11.07 6.16
C MET A 482 -27.50 9.84 6.90
N VAL A 483 -27.17 8.78 6.16
CA VAL A 483 -26.47 7.60 6.66
C VAL A 483 -25.13 7.50 5.94
N VAL A 484 -24.05 7.76 6.66
CA VAL A 484 -22.69 7.62 6.15
C VAL A 484 -22.21 6.20 6.44
N VAL A 485 -21.80 5.49 5.40
CA VAL A 485 -21.41 4.08 5.50
C VAL A 485 -19.91 3.96 5.25
N SER A 486 -19.18 3.30 6.13
CA SER A 486 -17.76 2.97 5.94
C SER A 486 -17.62 1.48 5.62
N SER A 487 -17.01 1.16 4.47
CA SER A 487 -16.71 -0.23 4.10
C SER A 487 -15.63 -0.88 4.96
N ALA A 488 -14.86 -0.07 5.69
CA ALA A 488 -13.91 -0.47 6.72
C ALA A 488 -14.52 -0.39 8.13
N PRO A 489 -14.05 -1.22 9.08
CA PRO A 489 -14.25 -0.99 10.50
C PRO A 489 -13.66 0.33 11.01
N GLN A 490 -13.97 0.67 12.27
CA GLN A 490 -13.43 1.85 12.94
C GLN A 490 -11.89 1.78 13.02
N ILE A 491 -11.20 2.70 12.34
CA ILE A 491 -9.74 2.83 12.42
C ILE A 491 -9.37 3.47 13.76
N ARG A 492 -8.74 2.68 14.62
CA ARG A 492 -8.41 3.01 16.02
C ARG A 492 -6.91 3.20 16.23
N TYR A 493 -6.07 2.48 15.49
CA TYR A 493 -4.62 2.46 15.72
C TYR A 493 -3.84 2.86 14.46
N PRO A 494 -2.65 3.46 14.61
CA PRO A 494 -1.75 3.74 13.50
C PRO A 494 -1.16 2.46 12.89
N ASP A 495 -0.78 2.56 11.62
CA ASP A 495 0.03 1.56 10.93
C ASP A 495 1.53 1.87 11.06
N TYR A 496 2.32 0.82 11.27
CA TYR A 496 3.78 0.85 11.39
C TYR A 496 4.49 -0.04 10.37
N TYR A 497 3.78 -0.47 9.33
CA TYR A 497 4.30 -1.42 8.36
C TYR A 497 4.41 -0.85 6.96
N GLY A 498 4.11 0.44 6.79
CA GLY A 498 4.30 1.20 5.57
C GLY A 498 3.08 1.95 5.09
N ILE A 499 1.87 1.71 5.64
CA ILE A 499 0.65 2.46 5.26
C ILE A 499 0.71 3.79 5.98
N ASP A 500 0.52 4.87 5.22
CA ASP A 500 0.42 6.18 5.80
C ASP A 500 -0.86 6.30 6.62
N MET A 501 -0.66 6.39 7.92
CA MET A 501 -1.68 6.62 8.91
C MET A 501 -1.21 7.74 9.82
N PRO A 502 -2.14 8.63 10.22
CA PRO A 502 -1.81 9.80 11.01
C PRO A 502 -1.41 9.43 12.44
N ARG A 503 -1.05 10.44 13.25
CA ARG A 503 -0.78 10.21 14.67
C ARG A 503 -2.07 9.85 15.41
N LEU A 504 -1.92 9.22 16.58
CA LEU A 504 -3.03 8.64 17.33
C LEU A 504 -4.13 9.68 17.63
N GLU A 505 -3.72 10.89 18.03
CA GLU A 505 -4.58 12.02 18.35
C GLU A 505 -5.35 12.59 17.15
N GLU A 506 -5.02 12.18 15.93
CA GLU A 506 -5.64 12.70 14.71
C GLU A 506 -6.77 11.79 14.20
N PHE A 507 -6.88 10.54 14.67
CA PHE A 507 -7.99 9.66 14.34
C PHE A 507 -9.30 10.16 14.93
N CYS A 508 -10.36 10.21 14.12
CA CYS A 508 -11.68 10.63 14.61
C CYS A 508 -12.22 9.69 15.70
N VAL A 509 -12.01 8.37 15.55
CA VAL A 509 -12.44 7.35 16.52
C VAL A 509 -11.73 7.51 17.85
N PHE A 510 -10.40 7.70 17.83
CA PHE A 510 -9.62 7.93 19.06
C PHE A 510 -10.08 9.22 19.77
N ARG A 511 -10.18 10.33 19.04
CA ARG A 511 -10.64 11.61 19.62
C ARG A 511 -12.06 11.51 20.20
N ALA A 512 -12.97 10.83 19.52
CA ALA A 512 -14.32 10.59 20.02
C ALA A 512 -14.31 9.75 21.31
N THR A 513 -13.47 8.72 21.36
CA THR A 513 -13.35 7.87 22.55
C THR A 513 -12.77 8.64 23.74
N ILE A 514 -11.73 9.46 23.52
CA ILE A 514 -11.17 10.34 24.56
C ILE A 514 -12.21 11.37 25.04
N ALA A 515 -12.95 11.98 24.13
CA ALA A 515 -14.00 12.93 24.49
C ALA A 515 -15.11 12.26 25.33
N LEU A 516 -15.54 11.05 24.96
CA LEU A 516 -16.50 10.27 25.75
C LEU A 516 -16.00 9.94 27.15
N LEU A 517 -14.71 9.60 27.31
CA LEU A 517 -14.13 9.37 28.64
C LEU A 517 -14.22 10.62 29.51
N LYS A 518 -13.92 11.80 28.96
CA LYS A 518 -14.00 13.08 29.67
C LYS A 518 -15.45 13.44 30.01
N ASP A 519 -16.37 13.30 29.05
CA ASP A 519 -17.79 13.61 29.26
C ASP A 519 -18.42 12.75 30.37
N ARG A 520 -17.91 11.53 30.58
CA ARG A 520 -18.37 10.61 31.62
C ARG A 520 -17.56 10.64 32.93
N GLY A 521 -16.58 11.53 33.05
CA GLY A 521 -15.72 11.60 34.23
C GLY A 521 -14.85 10.35 34.44
N MET A 522 -14.44 9.70 33.35
CA MET A 522 -13.64 8.46 33.32
C MET A 522 -12.17 8.72 32.97
N GLU A 523 -11.63 9.89 33.32
CA GLU A 523 -10.25 10.28 33.04
C GLU A 523 -9.24 9.36 33.74
N ASN A 524 -9.66 8.65 34.80
CA ASN A 524 -8.87 7.61 35.43
C ASN A 524 -8.47 6.51 34.43
N VAL A 525 -9.34 6.12 33.49
CA VAL A 525 -9.01 5.12 32.46
C VAL A 525 -7.85 5.58 31.58
N ILE A 526 -7.80 6.87 31.24
CA ILE A 526 -6.69 7.46 30.46
C ILE A 526 -5.39 7.38 31.26
N ARG A 527 -5.42 7.81 32.53
CA ARG A 527 -4.26 7.81 33.42
C ARG A 527 -3.75 6.40 33.72
N ASP A 528 -4.64 5.46 33.98
CA ASP A 528 -4.30 4.08 34.29
C ASP A 528 -3.70 3.40 33.05
N THR A 529 -4.30 3.59 31.87
CA THR A 529 -3.73 3.11 30.60
C THR A 529 -2.35 3.73 30.30
N TYR A 530 -2.14 5.00 30.64
CA TYR A 530 -0.83 5.66 30.46
C TYR A 530 0.25 5.02 31.33
N ASN A 531 -0.06 4.77 32.60
CA ASN A 531 0.87 4.11 33.52
C ASN A 531 1.17 2.68 33.07
N GLU A 532 0.13 1.92 32.67
CA GLU A 532 0.30 0.58 32.11
C GLU A 532 1.17 0.59 30.84
N CYS A 533 0.97 1.54 29.91
CA CYS A 533 1.84 1.66 28.72
C CYS A 533 3.31 1.86 29.12
N LYS A 534 3.59 2.66 30.15
CA LYS A 534 4.95 2.89 30.65
C LYS A 534 5.55 1.65 31.31
N ASP A 535 4.73 0.81 31.93
CA ASP A 535 5.18 -0.45 32.50
C ASP A 535 5.41 -1.50 31.41
N GLU A 536 4.55 -1.57 30.38
CA GLU A 536 4.79 -2.40 29.19
C GLU A 536 6.10 -2.01 28.50
N LEU A 537 6.38 -0.72 28.31
CA LEU A 537 7.60 -0.23 27.65
C LEU A 537 8.91 -0.56 28.40
N LYS A 538 8.84 -1.04 29.65
CA LYS A 538 10.00 -1.55 30.40
C LYS A 538 10.30 -3.03 30.15
N LYS A 539 9.35 -3.77 29.58
CA LYS A 539 9.49 -5.20 29.28
C LYS A 539 10.28 -5.41 27.97
N PRO A 540 10.82 -6.60 27.71
CA PRO A 540 11.20 -7.00 26.36
C PRO A 540 10.00 -6.88 25.41
N LYS A 541 10.21 -6.42 24.17
CA LYS A 541 9.11 -6.16 23.22
C LYS A 541 8.30 -7.42 22.89
N GLU A 542 8.93 -8.59 22.94
CA GLU A 542 8.31 -9.90 22.70
C GLU A 542 7.29 -10.26 23.77
N GLU A 543 7.36 -9.63 24.95
CA GLU A 543 6.48 -9.86 26.11
C GLU A 543 5.47 -8.70 26.31
N MET A 544 5.50 -7.68 25.45
CA MET A 544 4.62 -6.52 25.57
C MET A 544 3.20 -6.82 25.08
N ASP A 545 2.22 -6.31 25.81
CA ASP A 545 0.82 -6.25 25.38
C ASP A 545 0.43 -4.84 24.91
N ASN A 546 -0.47 -4.74 23.93
CA ASN A 546 -1.06 -3.46 23.54
C ASN A 546 -2.18 -3.07 24.51
N VAL A 547 -1.83 -2.33 25.56
CA VAL A 547 -2.77 -1.88 26.59
C VAL A 547 -3.57 -0.64 26.17
N VAL A 548 -3.22 0.03 25.06
CA VAL A 548 -4.01 1.14 24.49
C VAL A 548 -5.45 0.71 24.15
N ARG A 549 -5.69 -0.60 23.97
CA ARG A 549 -7.01 -1.21 23.84
C ARG A 549 -7.95 -0.87 25.01
N ASN A 550 -7.41 -0.61 26.21
CA ASN A 550 -8.20 -0.25 27.39
C ASN A 550 -9.00 1.04 27.22
N ILE A 551 -8.55 1.96 26.37
CA ILE A 551 -9.27 3.21 26.06
C ILE A 551 -10.64 2.96 25.42
N TYR A 552 -10.77 1.88 24.65
CA TYR A 552 -11.99 1.58 23.90
C TYR A 552 -12.93 0.60 24.64
N LYS A 553 -12.41 -0.19 25.58
CA LYS A 553 -13.20 -1.21 26.33
C LYS A 553 -14.48 -0.67 27.00
N PRO A 554 -14.53 0.57 27.54
CA PRO A 554 -15.72 1.06 28.22
C PRO A 554 -16.93 1.34 27.31
N PHE A 555 -16.77 1.32 25.99
CA PHE A 555 -17.79 1.79 25.06
C PHE A 555 -18.15 0.75 24.01
N THR A 556 -19.43 0.75 23.66
CA THR A 556 -19.95 0.09 22.46
C THR A 556 -19.54 0.84 21.19
N ILE A 557 -19.64 0.17 20.04
CA ILE A 557 -19.35 0.76 18.74
C ILE A 557 -20.30 1.93 18.47
N GLU A 558 -21.57 1.77 18.85
CA GLU A 558 -22.67 2.72 18.66
C GLU A 558 -22.45 3.98 19.48
N GLU A 559 -22.02 3.86 20.74
CA GLU A 559 -21.66 5.02 21.58
C GLU A 559 -20.54 5.86 20.94
N ILE A 560 -19.51 5.20 20.43
CA ILE A 560 -18.41 5.86 19.73
C ILE A 560 -18.91 6.51 18.43
N ASN A 561 -19.74 5.82 17.64
CA ASN A 561 -20.32 6.36 16.41
C ASN A 561 -21.14 7.62 16.66
N HIS A 562 -21.98 7.63 17.70
CA HIS A 562 -22.74 8.81 18.10
C HIS A 562 -21.83 9.99 18.45
N LYS A 563 -20.75 9.75 19.20
CA LYS A 563 -19.78 10.81 19.52
C LYS A 563 -19.04 11.30 18.28
N ILE A 564 -18.69 10.41 17.34
CA ILE A 564 -18.09 10.81 16.06
C ILE A 564 -19.05 11.75 15.30
N VAL A 565 -20.34 11.41 15.22
CA VAL A 565 -21.34 12.28 14.58
C VAL A 565 -21.43 13.64 15.26
N GLU A 566 -21.49 13.68 16.59
CA GLU A 566 -21.50 14.93 17.36
C GLU A 566 -20.27 15.80 17.03
N MET A 567 -19.08 15.21 17.02
CA MET A 567 -17.83 15.92 16.75
C MET A 567 -17.64 16.36 15.30
N LEU A 568 -18.12 15.55 14.35
CA LEU A 568 -17.97 15.78 12.92
C LEU A 568 -19.13 16.59 12.31
N ARG A 569 -20.23 16.81 13.03
CA ARG A 569 -21.33 17.65 12.57
C ARG A 569 -20.83 19.07 12.24
N PRO A 570 -21.01 19.54 10.99
CA PRO A 570 -20.66 20.91 10.62
C PRO A 570 -21.65 21.91 11.24
N GLU A 571 -21.20 23.14 11.47
CA GLU A 571 -22.08 24.22 11.94
C GLU A 571 -23.19 24.49 10.92
N GLY A 572 -24.43 24.63 11.39
CA GLY A 572 -25.61 24.87 10.56
C GLY A 572 -26.29 23.61 10.00
N VAL A 573 -25.65 22.44 10.05
CA VAL A 573 -26.25 21.17 9.59
C VAL A 573 -27.23 20.63 10.65
N THR A 574 -28.51 20.73 10.34
CA THR A 574 -29.60 20.28 11.24
C THR A 574 -30.04 18.85 10.95
N THR A 575 -29.85 18.37 9.72
CA THR A 575 -30.20 17.02 9.29
C THR A 575 -29.69 15.93 10.24
N PRO A 576 -30.53 14.94 10.62
CA PRO A 576 -30.10 13.77 11.36
C PRO A 576 -29.01 12.99 10.60
N ILE A 577 -27.93 12.64 11.29
CA ILE A 577 -26.81 11.88 10.70
C ILE A 577 -26.59 10.61 11.52
N GLU A 578 -26.39 9.50 10.85
CA GLU A 578 -25.95 8.23 11.43
C GLU A 578 -24.72 7.71 10.67
N ILE A 579 -23.82 7.01 11.37
CA ILE A 579 -22.67 6.36 10.76
C ILE A 579 -22.75 4.86 10.98
N VAL A 580 -22.62 4.10 9.89
CA VAL A 580 -22.55 2.64 9.87
C VAL A 580 -21.13 2.24 9.48
N TYR A 581 -20.45 1.48 10.34
CA TYR A 581 -19.15 0.89 10.04
C TYR A 581 -19.29 -0.59 9.72
N GLN A 582 -18.42 -1.10 8.86
CA GLN A 582 -18.22 -2.54 8.72
C GLN A 582 -17.75 -3.16 10.05
N SER A 583 -18.23 -4.35 10.35
CA SER A 583 -17.79 -5.10 11.53
C SER A 583 -16.45 -5.79 11.27
N ILE A 584 -15.69 -6.08 12.33
CA ILE A 584 -14.44 -6.86 12.21
C ILE A 584 -14.75 -8.28 11.69
N GLU A 585 -15.83 -8.90 12.13
CA GLU A 585 -16.26 -10.20 11.63
C GLU A 585 -16.64 -10.16 10.14
N GLY A 586 -17.39 -9.12 9.73
CA GLY A 586 -17.74 -8.89 8.33
C GLY A 586 -16.51 -8.71 7.45
N LEU A 587 -15.53 -7.92 7.92
CA LEU A 587 -14.23 -7.77 7.25
C LEU A 587 -13.58 -9.14 7.00
N HIS A 588 -13.41 -9.97 8.03
CA HIS A 588 -12.77 -11.28 7.90
C HIS A 588 -13.56 -12.25 7.02
N LYS A 589 -14.90 -12.13 7.01
CA LYS A 589 -15.76 -12.90 6.11
C LYS A 589 -15.63 -12.45 4.66
N ALA A 590 -15.44 -11.16 4.42
CA ALA A 590 -15.26 -10.61 3.08
C ALA A 590 -13.84 -10.82 2.53
N ILE A 591 -12.83 -10.80 3.40
CA ILE A 591 -11.40 -10.85 3.05
C ILE A 591 -10.71 -12.01 3.80
N PRO A 592 -11.03 -13.27 3.48
CA PRO A 592 -10.64 -14.43 4.29
C PRO A 592 -9.14 -14.73 4.29
N ASN A 593 -8.41 -14.25 3.28
CA ASN A 593 -6.98 -14.56 3.07
C ASN A 593 -6.03 -13.41 3.49
N HIS A 594 -6.55 -12.32 4.05
CA HIS A 594 -5.76 -11.17 4.50
C HIS A 594 -6.23 -10.75 5.89
N LYS A 595 -5.81 -11.49 6.92
CA LYS A 595 -6.35 -11.33 8.29
C LYS A 595 -5.69 -10.21 9.10
N GLY A 596 -4.74 -9.48 8.52
CA GLY A 596 -4.13 -8.34 9.20
C GLY A 596 -5.15 -7.25 9.50
N ASP A 597 -5.43 -6.98 10.78
CA ASP A 597 -6.48 -6.07 11.24
C ASP A 597 -6.05 -5.13 12.39
N TRP A 598 -4.75 -4.98 12.62
CA TRP A 598 -4.16 -4.27 13.77
C TRP A 598 -4.62 -2.82 13.93
N TYR A 599 -4.91 -2.11 12.83
CA TYR A 599 -5.46 -0.74 12.85
C TYR A 599 -6.90 -0.69 13.40
N PHE A 600 -7.63 -1.80 13.43
CA PHE A 600 -8.97 -1.91 14.03
C PHE A 600 -8.93 -2.53 15.42
N THR A 601 -8.15 -3.60 15.60
CA THR A 601 -8.19 -4.45 16.81
C THR A 601 -7.10 -4.13 17.84
N GLY A 602 -6.01 -3.51 17.39
CA GLY A 602 -4.80 -3.31 18.17
C GLY A 602 -3.92 -4.56 18.29
N HIS A 603 -4.23 -5.64 17.57
CA HIS A 603 -3.43 -6.87 17.53
C HIS A 603 -2.35 -6.77 16.45
N PHE A 604 -1.23 -6.13 16.79
CA PHE A 604 -0.09 -6.00 15.89
C PHE A 604 0.58 -7.37 15.66
N PRO A 605 0.92 -7.73 14.41
CA PRO A 605 1.63 -8.97 14.11
C PRO A 605 3.05 -8.96 14.67
N THR A 606 3.71 -7.80 14.70
CA THR A 606 5.10 -7.70 15.14
C THR A 606 5.24 -7.16 16.57
N PRO A 607 6.22 -7.65 17.36
CA PRO A 607 6.56 -7.08 18.66
C PRO A 607 6.87 -5.58 18.60
N GLY A 608 7.59 -5.13 17.57
CA GLY A 608 7.90 -3.71 17.37
C GLY A 608 6.65 -2.86 17.12
N GLY A 609 5.64 -3.38 16.40
CA GLY A 609 4.37 -2.70 16.22
C GLY A 609 3.63 -2.45 17.53
N THR A 610 3.60 -3.46 18.42
CA THR A 610 3.05 -3.33 19.77
C THR A 610 3.79 -2.26 20.59
N LYS A 611 5.13 -2.31 20.61
CA LYS A 611 5.98 -1.31 21.28
C LYS A 611 5.67 0.10 20.80
N LEU A 612 5.61 0.30 19.47
CA LEU A 612 5.36 1.61 18.87
C LEU A 612 3.94 2.13 19.19
N CYS A 613 2.93 1.26 19.26
CA CYS A 613 1.57 1.64 19.65
C CYS A 613 1.51 2.15 21.10
N ASN A 614 2.11 1.41 22.05
CA ASN A 614 2.20 1.84 23.45
C ASN A 614 2.97 3.17 23.57
N GLN A 615 4.08 3.31 22.83
CA GLN A 615 4.86 4.55 22.80
C GLN A 615 4.05 5.73 22.23
N ALA A 616 3.24 5.51 21.19
CA ALA A 616 2.40 6.55 20.61
C ALA A 616 1.36 7.07 21.62
N PHE A 617 0.77 6.20 22.43
CA PHE A 617 -0.15 6.63 23.48
C PHE A 617 0.56 7.41 24.61
N VAL A 618 1.75 6.97 25.04
CA VAL A 618 2.58 7.73 25.99
C VAL A 618 2.89 9.12 25.45
N ASN A 619 3.31 9.20 24.19
CA ASN A 619 3.60 10.48 23.54
C ASN A 619 2.37 11.39 23.48
N TYR A 620 1.20 10.85 23.14
CA TYR A 620 -0.07 11.59 23.14
C TYR A 620 -0.35 12.23 24.51
N VAL A 621 -0.29 11.44 25.59
CA VAL A 621 -0.58 11.92 26.94
C VAL A 621 0.45 12.99 27.38
N GLU A 622 1.72 12.80 27.06
CA GLU A 622 2.78 13.71 27.50
C GLU A 622 2.89 15.02 26.70
N SER A 623 2.38 15.04 25.47
CA SER A 623 2.52 16.19 24.56
C SER A 623 1.22 16.91 24.22
N VAL A 624 0.07 16.23 24.26
CA VAL A 624 -1.22 16.77 23.81
C VAL A 624 -2.24 16.88 24.95
N GLU A 625 -2.26 15.92 25.88
CA GLU A 625 -3.27 15.86 26.95
C GLU A 625 -2.93 16.71 28.19
N LYS A 626 -1.73 17.31 28.25
CA LYS A 626 -1.22 18.06 29.40
C LYS A 626 -2.05 19.26 29.84
#